data_AF-A0A2V6VFR2-F1
#
_entry.id   AF-A0A2V6VFR2-F1
#
_cell.length_a   1.000
_cell.length_b   1.000
_cell.length_c   1.000
_cell.angle_alpha   90.00
_cell.angle_beta   90.00
_cell.angle_gamma   90.00
#
_symmetry.space_group_name_H-M   'P 1'
#
loop_
_entity.id
_entity.type
_entity.pdbx_description
1 polymer ?
#
loop_
_entity_poly.entity_id
_entity_poly.type
_entity_poly.pdbx_seq_one_letter_code
_entity_poly.pdbx_strand_id
1 'polypeptide(L)' 'MKCARYVWTSSFTIGRSARRRVLFVAHAAREGRVRIISARRATRREQR' A
#
# COMPACT_ATOMS: atom_id res chain seq x y z
N MET A 1 -2.14 15.23 8.98
CA MET A 1 -1.85 14.18 7.98
C MET A 1 -0.56 14.59 7.27
N LYS A 2 0.58 13.95 7.55
CA LYS A 2 1.87 14.24 6.88
C LYS A 2 2.39 12.92 6.33
N CYS A 3 2.05 12.62 5.09
CA CYS A 3 2.49 11.38 4.44
C CYS A 3 3.83 11.62 3.76
N ALA A 4 4.85 10.96 4.32
CA ALA A 4 6.00 10.34 3.69
C ALA A 4 6.75 11.12 2.59
N ARG A 5 8.02 11.41 2.91
CA ARG A 5 9.13 11.70 2.00
C ARG A 5 9.05 10.75 0.79
N TYR A 6 8.78 11.29 -0.39
CA TYR A 6 8.62 10.55 -1.65
C TYR A 6 9.92 9.82 -2.00
N VAL A 7 9.95 8.50 -1.75
CA VAL A 7 10.91 7.60 -2.40
C VAL A 7 10.44 7.50 -3.85
N TRP A 8 11.20 8.14 -4.74
CA TRP A 8 10.84 8.58 -6.10
C TRP A 8 10.31 7.49 -7.08
N THR A 9 10.22 6.23 -6.66
CA THR A 9 9.80 5.08 -7.49
C THR A 9 8.80 4.13 -6.82
N SER A 10 8.29 4.46 -5.62
CA SER A 10 7.33 3.60 -4.91
C SER A 10 5.90 3.98 -5.28
N SER A 11 5.14 3.01 -5.81
CA SER A 11 3.70 3.14 -6.05
C SER A 11 2.91 2.58 -4.86
N PHE A 12 1.64 2.95 -4.80
CA PHE A 12 0.74 2.53 -3.74
C PHE A 12 -0.56 1.97 -4.30
N THR A 13 -1.04 0.87 -3.74
CA THR A 13 -2.29 0.22 -4.12
C THR A 13 -3.18 -0.01 -2.90
N ILE A 14 -4.45 0.37 -3.04
CA ILE A 14 -5.50 0.07 -2.06
C ILE A 14 -6.38 -1.03 -2.65
N GLY A 15 -6.59 -2.10 -1.90
CA GLY A 15 -7.37 -3.24 -2.38
C GLY A 15 -8.01 -4.03 -1.26
N ARG A 16 -8.87 -4.98 -1.62
CA ARG A 16 -9.47 -5.92 -0.66
C ARG A 16 -8.75 -7.26 -0.73
N SER A 17 -8.36 -7.77 0.43
CA SER A 17 -7.88 -9.15 0.56
C SER A 17 -9.02 -10.16 0.35
N ALA A 18 -8.68 -11.43 0.12
CA ALA A 18 -9.65 -12.54 0.04
C ALA A 18 -10.59 -12.62 1.27
N ARG A 19 -10.12 -12.19 2.44
CA ARG A 19 -10.92 -12.11 3.68
C ARG A 19 -11.67 -10.78 3.82
N ARG A 20 -11.93 -10.07 2.72
CA ARG A 20 -12.65 -8.78 2.65
C ARG A 20 -12.04 -7.61 3.42
N ARG A 21 -10.80 -7.74 3.95
CA ARG A 21 -10.09 -6.65 4.65
C ARG A 21 -9.48 -5.67 3.64
N VAL A 22 -9.70 -4.37 3.84
CA VAL A 22 -9.05 -3.31 3.04
C VAL A 22 -7.58 -3.22 3.44
N LEU A 23 -6.70 -3.29 2.45
CA LEU A 23 -5.25 -3.25 2.59
C LEU A 23 -4.68 -2.06 1.84
N PHE A 24 -3.67 -1.50 2.48
CA PHE A 24 -2.85 -0.38 2.06
C PHE A 24 -1.48 -0.99 1.76
N VAL A 25 -1.10 -1.08 0.48
CA VAL A 25 0.15 -1.73 0.03
C VAL A 25 1.04 -0.76 -0.72
N ALA A 26 2.21 -0.46 -0.16
CA ALA A 26 3.28 0.25 -0.84
C ALA A 26 4.20 -0.76 -1.51
N HIS A 27 4.48 -0.57 -2.80
CA HIS A 27 5.35 -1.44 -3.57
C HIS A 27 6.22 -0.65 -4.53
N ALA A 28 7.31 -1.27 -4.95
CA ALA A 28 8.10 -0.78 -6.07
C ALA A 28 8.16 -1.86 -7.14
N ALA A 29 7.96 -1.45 -8.39
CA ALA A 29 8.25 -2.27 -9.55
C ALA A 29 9.70 -2.04 -9.95
N ARG A 30 10.50 -3.11 -9.93
CA ARG A 30 11.91 -3.08 -10.36
C ARG A 30 12.20 -4.33 -11.17
N GLU A 31 12.73 -4.15 -12.38
CA GLU A 31 13.21 -5.25 -13.24
C GLU A 31 12.15 -6.35 -13.45
N GLY A 32 10.90 -5.94 -13.70
CA GLY A 32 9.77 -6.86 -13.91
C GLY A 32 9.27 -7.57 -12.64
N ARG A 33 9.83 -7.25 -11.47
CA ARG A 33 9.39 -7.79 -10.18
C ARG A 33 8.73 -6.70 -9.34
N VAL A 34 7.66 -7.08 -8.64
CA VAL A 34 7.01 -6.23 -7.65
C VAL A 34 7.52 -6.60 -6.27
N ARG A 35 8.15 -5.66 -5.57
CA ARG A 35 8.54 -5.83 -4.16
C ARG A 35 7.59 -5.05 -3.28
N ILE A 36 6.93 -5.76 -2.36
CA ILE A 36 6.15 -5.11 -1.30
C ILE A 36 7.13 -4.48 -0.31
N ILE A 37 7.00 -3.17 -0.10
CA ILE A 37 7.81 -2.39 0.85
C ILE A 37 7.08 -2.31 2.18
N SER A 38 5.76 -2.07 2.14
CA SER A 38 4.91 -2.03 3.33
C SER A 38 3.51 -2.53 2.99
N ALA A 39 2.91 -3.28 3.90
CA ALA A 39 1.52 -3.67 3.81
C ALA A 39 0.87 -3.52 5.20
N ARG A 40 -0.22 -2.76 5.26
CA ARG A 40 -1.01 -2.60 6.49
C ARG A 40 -2.50 -2.71 6.19
N ARG A 41 -3.27 -3.04 7.22
CA ARG A 41 -4.73 -2.97 7.15
C ARG A 41 -5.17 -1.51 7.24
N ALA A 42 -6.20 -1.17 6.49
CA ALA A 42 -6.94 0.07 6.72
C ALA A 42 -7.57 0.03 8.11
N THR A 43 -7.39 1.10 8.87
CA THR A 43 -8.12 1.33 10.12
C THR A 43 -9.59 1.56 9.84
N ARG A 44 -10.46 1.44 10.86
CA ARG A 44 -11.90 1.70 10.70
C ARG A 44 -12.19 3.15 10.25
N ARG A 45 -11.38 4.12 10.67
CA ARG A 45 -11.53 5.53 10.28
C ARG A 45 -11.16 5.77 8.81
N GLU A 46 -10.20 5.01 8.26
CA GLU A 46 -9.79 5.09 6.85
C GLU A 46 -10.73 4.32 5.90
N GLN A 47 -11.62 3.48 6.43
CA GLN A 47 -12.62 2.74 5.65
C GLN A 47 -13.97 3.46 5.53
N ARG A 48 -14.13 4.60 6.23
CA ARG A 48 -15.33 5.43 6.18
C ARG A 48 -15.18 6.48 5.10
#